data_AF-T0Y126-F1
#
_entry.id   AF-T0Y126-F1
#
_cell.length_a   1.000
_cell.length_b   1.000
_cell.length_c   1.000
_cell.angle_alpha   90.00
_cell.angle_beta   90.00
_cell.angle_gamma   90.00
#
_symmetry.space_group_name_H-M   'P 1'
#
loop_
_entity.id
_entity.type
_entity.pdbx_description
1 polymer ?
#
loop_
_entity_poly.entity_id
_entity_poly.type
_entity_poly.pdbx_seq_one_letter_code
_entity_poly.pdbx_strand_id
1 'polypeptide(L)'
;DLMANRKYSKAKKAQVVERQLNTKKDFFSVFRSNKKLLTIIGSVVIAAILIVVAFDLNVFKDNSTNPVFIPNPFPWGTNFVKVSNQNFGSDIHFYWVSWYGCPIGAANSWGLYSSLLNYIPAIKNDITLHTSDPFDSAPTEPGLIFNGNITNGKYYFNAYYMYNQYHNATGGGVHIPSTS
;
A
#
# COMPACT_ATOMS: atom_id res chain seq x y z
N ASP A 1 42.64 -45.65 31.37
CA ASP A 1 41.74 -44.50 31.57
C ASP A 1 40.89 -44.01 30.39
N LEU A 2 41.35 -44.06 29.13
CA LEU A 2 40.55 -43.62 27.97
C LEU A 2 39.24 -44.40 27.74
N MET A 3 39.20 -45.70 28.06
CA MET A 3 38.00 -46.53 27.88
C MET A 3 36.89 -46.25 28.91
N ALA A 4 37.25 -45.90 30.15
CA ALA A 4 36.28 -45.57 31.19
C ALA A 4 35.56 -44.24 30.89
N ASN A 5 36.31 -43.25 30.39
CA ASN A 5 35.78 -41.93 30.06
C ASN A 5 34.80 -41.95 28.85
N ARG A 6 35.07 -42.83 27.86
CA ARG A 6 34.13 -43.06 26.73
C ARG A 6 32.83 -43.75 27.17
N LYS A 7 32.89 -44.70 28.10
CA LYS A 7 31.69 -45.37 28.65
C LYS A 7 30.84 -44.38 29.46
N TYR A 8 31.47 -43.55 30.29
CA TYR A 8 30.80 -42.50 31.06
C TYR A 8 30.11 -41.46 30.16
N SER A 9 30.78 -41.01 29.10
CA SER A 9 30.21 -40.08 28.11
C SER A 9 28.99 -40.67 27.38
N LYS A 10 29.04 -41.95 26.98
CA LYS A 10 27.91 -42.64 26.35
C LYS A 10 26.72 -42.80 27.29
N ALA A 11 26.97 -43.18 28.55
CA ALA A 11 25.92 -43.32 29.57
C ALA A 11 25.21 -42.00 29.86
N LYS A 12 25.95 -40.89 29.94
CA LYS A 12 25.39 -39.55 30.14
C LYS A 12 24.52 -39.11 28.95
N LYS A 13 24.96 -39.38 27.71
CA LYS A 13 24.16 -39.09 26.51
C LYS A 13 22.87 -39.91 26.45
N ALA A 14 22.93 -41.21 26.79
CA ALA A 14 21.75 -42.07 26.84
C ALA A 14 20.72 -41.56 27.87
N GLN A 15 21.16 -41.16 29.06
CA GLN A 15 20.28 -40.59 30.08
C GLN A 15 19.63 -39.26 29.65
N VAL A 16 20.35 -38.40 28.92
CA VAL A 16 19.78 -37.15 28.39
C VAL A 16 18.72 -37.46 27.33
N VAL A 17 18.97 -38.43 26.44
CA VAL A 17 18.01 -38.83 25.41
C VAL A 17 16.76 -39.45 26.04
N GLU A 18 16.89 -40.32 27.04
CA GLU A 18 15.74 -40.91 27.74
C GLU A 18 14.90 -39.85 28.46
N ARG A 19 15.54 -38.87 29.12
CA ARG A 19 14.81 -37.74 29.73
C ARG A 19 14.01 -36.97 28.69
N GLN A 20 14.60 -36.63 27.54
CA GLN A 20 13.91 -35.93 26.45
C GLN A 20 12.75 -36.75 25.87
N LEU A 21 12.92 -38.07 25.74
CA LEU A 21 11.90 -38.98 25.24
C LEU A 21 10.74 -39.11 26.21
N ASN A 22 11.01 -39.18 27.52
CA ASN A 22 9.99 -39.20 28.56
C ASN A 22 9.23 -37.87 28.61
N THR A 23 9.91 -36.72 28.52
CA THR A 23 9.25 -35.41 28.45
C THR A 23 8.33 -35.30 27.22
N LYS A 24 8.75 -35.80 26.05
CA LYS A 24 7.88 -35.84 24.86
C LYS A 24 6.70 -36.80 25.04
N LYS A 25 6.91 -37.98 25.62
CA LYS A 25 5.83 -38.94 25.90
C LYS A 25 4.82 -38.39 26.88
N ASP A 26 5.27 -37.69 27.92
CA ASP A 26 4.41 -37.04 28.92
C ASP A 26 3.60 -35.90 28.30
N PHE A 27 4.21 -35.12 27.40
CA PHE A 27 3.49 -34.09 26.65
C PHE A 27 2.37 -34.70 25.77
N PHE A 28 2.66 -35.78 25.05
CA PHE A 28 1.66 -36.49 24.23
C PHE A 28 0.63 -37.27 25.06
N SER A 29 0.96 -37.74 26.26
CA SER A 29 0.03 -38.47 27.13
C SER A 29 -0.98 -37.53 27.79
N VAL A 30 -0.56 -36.32 28.17
CA VAL A 30 -1.45 -35.24 28.62
C VAL A 30 -2.44 -34.86 27.51
N PHE A 31 -1.97 -34.83 26.26
CA PHE A 31 -2.82 -34.60 25.09
C PHE A 31 -3.80 -35.78 24.84
N ARG A 32 -3.44 -37.03 25.14
CA ARG A 32 -4.31 -38.20 24.88
C ARG A 32 -5.35 -38.49 25.97
N SER A 33 -5.06 -38.18 27.23
CA SER A 33 -5.86 -38.66 28.37
C SER A 33 -7.10 -37.79 28.66
N ASN A 34 -7.05 -36.50 28.39
CA ASN A 34 -8.10 -35.57 28.80
C ASN A 34 -8.86 -34.98 27.60
N LYS A 35 -9.88 -35.71 27.12
CA LYS A 35 -10.78 -35.22 26.05
C LYS A 35 -11.33 -33.82 26.34
N LYS A 36 -11.66 -33.51 27.61
CA LYS A 36 -12.10 -32.17 28.03
C LYS A 36 -11.02 -31.10 27.88
N LEU A 37 -9.78 -31.41 28.28
CA LEU A 37 -8.65 -30.49 28.13
C LEU A 37 -8.32 -30.25 26.65
N LEU A 38 -8.40 -31.29 25.83
CA LEU A 38 -8.26 -31.18 24.38
C LEU A 38 -9.34 -30.31 23.75
N THR A 39 -10.59 -30.45 24.19
CA THR A 39 -11.68 -29.59 23.73
C THR A 39 -11.45 -28.13 24.12
N ILE A 40 -10.93 -27.88 25.34
CA ILE A 40 -10.60 -26.52 25.81
C ILE A 40 -9.41 -25.93 25.04
N ILE A 41 -8.32 -26.68 24.87
CA ILE A 41 -7.15 -26.21 24.11
C ILE A 41 -7.54 -26.00 22.65
N GLY A 42 -8.30 -26.92 22.06
CA GLY A 42 -8.84 -26.80 20.72
C GLY A 42 -9.73 -25.58 20.56
N SER A 43 -10.63 -25.30 21.51
CA SER A 43 -11.49 -24.12 21.44
C SER A 43 -10.71 -22.81 21.59
N VAL A 44 -9.68 -22.76 22.45
CA VAL A 44 -8.82 -21.59 22.61
C VAL A 44 -7.99 -21.34 21.35
N VAL A 45 -7.41 -22.40 20.74
CA VAL A 45 -6.65 -22.28 19.49
C VAL A 45 -7.56 -21.83 18.35
N ILE A 46 -8.76 -22.41 18.23
CA ILE A 46 -9.76 -21.98 17.23
C ILE A 46 -10.16 -20.53 17.47
N ALA A 47 -10.42 -20.11 18.71
CA ALA A 47 -10.75 -18.73 19.05
C ALA A 47 -9.59 -17.78 18.71
N ALA A 48 -8.35 -18.14 18.99
CA ALA A 48 -7.18 -17.34 18.63
C ALA A 48 -7.00 -17.22 17.11
N ILE A 49 -7.20 -18.31 16.36
CA ILE A 49 -7.19 -18.30 14.89
C ILE A 49 -8.32 -17.42 14.36
N LEU A 50 -9.53 -17.52 14.92
CA LEU A 50 -10.65 -16.67 14.53
C LEU A 50 -10.39 -15.19 14.84
N ILE A 51 -9.71 -14.87 15.95
CA ILE A 51 -9.31 -13.51 16.28
C ILE A 51 -8.25 -12.99 15.31
N VAL A 52 -7.22 -13.77 14.99
CA VAL A 52 -6.18 -13.39 14.02
C VAL A 52 -6.78 -13.22 12.63
N VAL A 53 -7.61 -14.17 12.17
CA VAL A 53 -8.32 -14.08 10.88
C VAL A 53 -9.29 -12.90 10.88
N ALA A 54 -9.99 -12.60 11.99
CA ALA A 54 -10.82 -11.40 12.10
C ALA A 54 -9.98 -10.12 12.08
N PHE A 55 -8.78 -10.12 12.68
CA PHE A 55 -7.86 -8.99 12.63
C PHE A 55 -7.29 -8.78 11.23
N ASP A 56 -6.80 -9.83 10.57
CA ASP A 56 -6.29 -9.78 9.19
C ASP A 56 -7.42 -9.41 8.20
N LEU A 57 -8.63 -9.94 8.40
CA LEU A 57 -9.81 -9.52 7.64
C LEU A 57 -10.29 -8.10 7.99
N ASN A 58 -9.92 -7.51 9.13
CA ASN A 58 -10.24 -6.13 9.49
C ASN A 58 -9.11 -5.14 9.14
N VAL A 59 -7.87 -5.62 8.97
CA VAL A 59 -6.72 -4.86 8.48
C VAL A 59 -6.71 -4.82 6.95
N PHE A 60 -7.26 -5.85 6.27
CA PHE A 60 -7.48 -5.85 4.82
C PHE A 60 -8.96 -5.70 4.41
N LYS A 61 -9.89 -5.54 5.36
CA LYS A 61 -11.14 -4.83 5.05
C LYS A 61 -10.81 -3.35 5.01
N ASP A 62 -10.31 -2.92 3.86
CA ASP A 62 -10.95 -1.77 3.26
C ASP A 62 -12.44 -2.13 3.14
N ASN A 63 -13.21 -1.70 4.13
CA ASN A 63 -14.66 -1.78 4.14
C ASN A 63 -15.24 -0.75 3.13
N SER A 64 -14.66 -0.72 1.93
CA SER A 64 -15.14 -0.05 0.74
C SER A 64 -16.07 -0.99 -0.05
N THR A 65 -16.97 -1.68 0.66
CA THR A 65 -18.28 -2.06 0.08
C THR A 65 -19.39 -1.15 0.57
N ASN A 66 -19.08 -0.17 1.43
CA ASN A 66 -19.72 1.11 1.19
C ASN A 66 -19.39 1.47 -0.26
N PRO A 67 -20.36 1.73 -1.15
CA PRO A 67 -20.02 2.57 -2.28
C PRO A 67 -19.29 3.74 -1.64
N VAL A 68 -18.02 3.94 -1.99
CA VAL A 68 -17.42 5.25 -1.81
C VAL A 68 -18.39 6.11 -2.59
N PHE A 69 -19.30 6.74 -1.86
CA PHE A 69 -20.00 7.90 -2.35
C PHE A 69 -18.85 8.89 -2.43
N ILE A 70 -18.08 8.78 -3.54
CA ILE A 70 -17.41 9.92 -4.13
C ILE A 70 -18.60 10.84 -4.19
N PRO A 71 -18.68 11.88 -3.33
CA PRO A 71 -19.75 12.83 -3.44
C PRO A 71 -19.79 13.15 -4.92
N ASN A 72 -20.92 12.99 -5.58
CA ASN A 72 -21.02 13.56 -6.90
C ASN A 72 -21.33 15.03 -6.62
N PRO A 73 -20.35 15.95 -6.64
CA PRO A 73 -18.93 15.78 -6.93
C PRO A 73 -18.04 16.11 -5.69
N PHE A 74 -17.04 15.25 -5.42
CA PHE A 74 -15.71 15.62 -4.95
C PHE A 74 -15.39 16.91 -5.70
N PRO A 75 -14.84 17.97 -5.10
CA PRO A 75 -14.91 19.31 -5.68
C PRO A 75 -13.99 19.50 -6.91
N TRP A 76 -14.03 18.62 -7.92
CA TRP A 76 -14.13 19.06 -9.31
C TRP A 76 -15.18 20.15 -9.31
N GLY A 77 -14.77 21.41 -9.51
CA GLY A 77 -15.69 22.53 -9.59
C GLY A 77 -16.88 22.12 -10.47
N THR A 78 -18.08 22.11 -9.89
CA THR A 78 -19.36 21.78 -10.55
C THR A 78 -19.65 22.64 -11.78
N ASN A 79 -18.81 23.63 -12.02
CA ASN A 79 -18.89 24.57 -13.09
C ASN A 79 -17.78 24.21 -14.07
N PHE A 80 -18.10 23.36 -15.04
CA PHE A 80 -17.34 23.36 -16.29
C PHE A 80 -17.46 24.78 -16.87
N VAL A 81 -16.37 25.54 -16.77
CA VAL A 81 -16.35 26.89 -17.31
C VAL A 81 -16.15 26.79 -18.80
N LYS A 82 -17.23 27.01 -19.55
CA LYS A 82 -17.13 27.16 -21.00
C LYS A 82 -16.40 28.46 -21.29
N VAL A 83 -15.15 28.34 -21.76
CA VAL A 83 -14.31 29.50 -22.07
C VAL A 83 -14.71 30.16 -23.40
N SER A 84 -15.19 29.37 -24.38
CA SER A 84 -15.63 29.91 -25.67
C SER A 84 -16.76 29.09 -26.30
N ASN A 85 -17.62 29.77 -27.06
CA ASN A 85 -18.63 29.16 -27.93
C ASN A 85 -18.10 28.77 -29.31
N GLN A 86 -16.91 29.26 -29.66
CA GLN A 86 -16.28 28.98 -30.94
C GLN A 86 -15.44 27.72 -30.86
N ASN A 87 -15.58 26.85 -31.85
CA ASN A 87 -14.70 25.69 -31.99
C ASN A 87 -13.42 26.11 -32.74
N PHE A 88 -12.26 25.90 -32.11
CA PHE A 88 -10.96 26.28 -32.67
C PHE A 88 -10.18 25.09 -33.24
N GLY A 89 -10.74 23.86 -33.21
CA GLY A 89 -10.09 22.67 -33.77
C GLY A 89 -10.97 21.43 -33.74
N SER A 90 -10.52 20.34 -34.36
CA SER A 90 -11.17 19.01 -34.28
C SER A 90 -10.67 18.19 -33.09
N ASP A 91 -9.55 18.59 -32.52
CA ASP A 91 -8.76 17.78 -31.60
C ASP A 91 -9.09 18.16 -30.16
N ILE A 92 -9.07 17.16 -29.28
CA ILE A 92 -9.42 17.33 -27.87
C ILE A 92 -8.15 17.29 -27.05
N HIS A 93 -7.86 18.40 -26.37
CA HIS A 93 -6.68 18.54 -25.52
C HIS A 93 -7.08 18.49 -24.04
N PHE A 94 -6.44 17.58 -23.31
CA PHE A 94 -6.52 17.48 -21.86
C PHE A 94 -5.23 18.05 -21.26
N TYR A 95 -5.39 18.94 -20.28
CA TYR A 95 -4.29 19.58 -19.59
C TYR A 95 -4.33 19.20 -18.13
N TRP A 96 -3.28 18.53 -17.67
CA TRP A 96 -3.05 18.24 -16.27
C TRP A 96 -1.98 19.19 -15.75
N VAL A 97 -2.31 19.96 -14.72
CA VAL A 97 -1.36 20.86 -14.06
C VAL A 97 -1.38 20.52 -12.59
N SER A 98 -0.24 20.06 -12.06
CA SER A 98 -0.11 19.68 -10.66
C SER A 98 1.26 20.04 -10.12
N TRP A 99 1.34 20.26 -8.82
CA TRP A 99 2.61 20.34 -8.12
C TRP A 99 3.20 18.94 -7.96
N TYR A 100 4.51 18.83 -8.14
CA TYR A 100 5.24 17.60 -7.87
C TYR A 100 5.26 17.33 -6.36
N GLY A 101 4.87 16.13 -5.93
CA GLY A 101 4.77 15.77 -4.51
C GLY A 101 3.51 16.26 -3.79
N CYS A 102 2.57 16.94 -4.45
CA CYS A 102 1.31 17.34 -3.81
C CYS A 102 0.41 16.13 -3.53
N PRO A 103 -0.10 15.95 -2.30
CA PRO A 103 -0.98 14.83 -1.94
C PRO A 103 -2.27 14.78 -2.78
N ILE A 104 -2.88 15.94 -3.02
CA ILE A 104 -4.09 16.04 -3.84
C ILE A 104 -3.78 15.66 -5.30
N GLY A 105 -2.64 16.12 -5.83
CA GLY A 105 -2.18 15.77 -7.16
C GLY A 105 -1.91 14.27 -7.32
N ALA A 106 -1.25 13.67 -6.31
CA ALA A 106 -0.96 12.25 -6.24
C ALA A 106 -2.27 11.42 -6.24
N ALA A 107 -3.21 11.71 -5.35
CA ALA A 107 -4.48 11.00 -5.28
C ALA A 107 -5.31 11.16 -6.58
N ASN A 108 -5.43 12.38 -7.11
CA ASN A 108 -6.25 12.66 -8.29
C ASN A 108 -5.67 12.05 -9.59
N SER A 109 -4.35 11.82 -9.64
CA SER A 109 -3.69 11.25 -10.80
C SER A 109 -4.23 9.86 -11.18
N TRP A 110 -4.69 9.07 -10.20
CA TRP A 110 -5.30 7.75 -10.43
C TRP A 110 -6.65 7.84 -11.15
N GLY A 111 -7.52 8.74 -10.70
CA GLY A 111 -8.83 8.95 -11.34
C GLY A 111 -8.67 9.49 -12.76
N LEU A 112 -7.70 10.37 -12.96
CA LEU A 112 -7.36 10.89 -14.29
C LEU A 112 -6.83 9.78 -15.20
N TYR A 113 -5.89 8.96 -14.71
CA TYR A 113 -5.35 7.81 -15.45
C TYR A 113 -6.47 6.84 -15.87
N SER A 114 -7.36 6.48 -14.94
CA SER A 114 -8.50 5.59 -15.22
C SER A 114 -9.41 6.16 -16.31
N SER A 115 -9.69 7.46 -16.26
CA SER A 115 -10.54 8.14 -17.23
C SER A 115 -9.89 8.20 -18.63
N LEU A 116 -8.59 8.51 -18.68
CA LEU A 116 -7.87 8.69 -19.95
C LEU A 116 -7.49 7.37 -20.61
N LEU A 117 -7.33 6.27 -19.86
CA LEU A 117 -6.89 4.98 -20.40
C LEU A 117 -7.77 4.45 -21.56
N ASN A 118 -9.07 4.71 -21.49
CA ASN A 118 -10.02 4.32 -22.55
C ASN A 118 -9.86 5.13 -23.84
N TYR A 119 -9.39 6.38 -23.73
CA TYR A 119 -9.22 7.28 -24.86
C TYR A 119 -7.80 7.24 -25.41
N ILE A 120 -6.80 7.14 -24.54
CA ILE A 120 -5.38 7.14 -24.89
C ILE A 120 -4.72 5.91 -24.23
N PRO A 121 -4.88 4.69 -24.77
CA PRO A 121 -4.33 3.47 -24.17
C PRO A 121 -2.80 3.47 -24.02
N ALA A 122 -2.10 4.28 -24.82
CA ALA A 122 -0.65 4.46 -24.74
C ALA A 122 -0.21 5.09 -23.39
N ILE A 123 -1.11 5.71 -22.64
CA ILE A 123 -0.80 6.34 -21.35
C ILE A 123 -0.20 5.37 -20.33
N LYS A 124 -0.55 4.09 -20.40
CA LYS A 124 0.00 3.05 -19.52
C LYS A 124 1.53 2.90 -19.64
N ASN A 125 2.11 3.28 -20.77
CA ASN A 125 3.55 3.13 -21.03
C ASN A 125 4.35 4.36 -20.58
N ASP A 126 3.68 5.45 -20.22
CA ASP A 126 4.30 6.76 -19.96
C ASP A 126 3.90 7.31 -18.58
N ILE A 127 3.76 6.40 -17.62
CA ILE A 127 3.50 6.69 -16.21
C ILE A 127 4.61 6.15 -15.33
N THR A 128 4.82 6.80 -14.19
CA THR A 128 5.74 6.34 -13.15
C THR A 128 5.04 6.44 -11.79
N LEU A 129 5.16 5.38 -10.99
CA LEU A 129 4.64 5.37 -9.63
C LEU A 129 5.41 6.38 -8.76
N HIS A 130 4.69 7.11 -7.94
CA HIS A 130 5.23 8.12 -7.05
C HIS A 130 4.42 8.21 -5.75
N THR A 131 4.95 8.94 -4.78
CA THR A 131 4.23 9.28 -3.55
C THR A 131 4.34 10.77 -3.27
N SER A 132 3.37 11.36 -2.58
CA SER A 132 3.48 12.74 -2.13
C SER A 132 4.72 12.99 -1.25
N ASP A 133 5.08 14.26 -1.10
CA ASP A 133 6.19 14.68 -0.26
C ASP A 133 6.01 14.16 1.19
N PRO A 134 6.98 13.41 1.74
CA PRO A 134 6.94 12.94 3.12
C PRO A 134 6.81 14.05 4.18
N PHE A 135 7.09 15.30 3.83
CA PHE A 135 7.01 16.45 4.73
C PHE A 135 5.73 17.29 4.56
N ASP A 136 4.79 16.88 3.70
CA ASP A 136 3.48 17.54 3.57
C ASP A 136 2.52 17.08 4.69
N SER A 137 1.42 17.81 4.84
CA SER A 137 0.26 17.53 5.67
C SER A 137 -0.36 16.14 5.45
N ALA A 138 -0.24 15.58 4.25
CA ALA A 138 -0.67 14.23 3.88
C ALA A 138 0.50 13.48 3.20
N PRO A 139 1.42 12.93 4.00
CA PRO A 139 2.67 12.38 3.48
C PRO A 139 2.46 11.00 2.84
N THR A 140 3.32 10.66 1.88
CA THR A 140 3.39 9.33 1.24
C THR A 140 2.13 8.87 0.51
N GLU A 141 1.25 9.80 0.12
CA GLU A 141 0.05 9.52 -0.65
C GLU A 141 0.42 8.92 -2.02
N PRO A 142 -0.03 7.71 -2.37
CA PRO A 142 0.34 7.06 -3.61
C PRO A 142 -0.24 7.79 -4.82
N GLY A 143 0.56 7.93 -5.87
CA GLY A 143 0.19 8.65 -7.08
C GLY A 143 0.95 8.20 -8.33
N LEU A 144 0.59 8.85 -9.44
CA LEU A 144 1.19 8.67 -10.75
C LEU A 144 1.81 9.98 -11.23
N ILE A 145 3.01 9.87 -11.77
CA ILE A 145 3.64 10.90 -12.59
C ILE A 145 3.44 10.53 -14.04
N PHE A 146 2.94 11.47 -14.84
CA PHE A 146 2.88 11.36 -16.29
C PHE A 146 4.15 11.96 -16.90
N ASN A 147 4.93 11.16 -17.61
CA ASN A 147 6.29 11.54 -18.02
C ASN A 147 6.35 12.46 -19.25
N GLY A 148 5.22 12.70 -19.91
CA GLY A 148 5.17 13.62 -21.05
C GLY A 148 3.79 13.79 -21.67
N ASN A 149 3.83 14.27 -22.91
CA ASN A 149 2.64 14.48 -23.73
C ASN A 149 2.33 13.21 -24.52
N ILE A 150 1.08 12.76 -24.43
CA ILE A 150 0.65 11.47 -24.97
C ILE A 150 -0.57 11.69 -25.85
N THR A 151 -0.60 11.05 -27.02
CA THR A 151 -1.68 11.26 -27.99
C THR A 151 -2.05 9.98 -28.71
N ASN A 152 -3.30 9.93 -29.20
CA ASN A 152 -3.77 8.92 -30.15
C ASN A 152 -4.17 9.53 -31.51
N GLY A 153 -3.84 10.80 -31.75
CA GLY A 153 -4.19 11.54 -32.97
C GLY A 153 -5.54 12.27 -32.93
N LYS A 154 -6.41 11.98 -31.95
CA LYS A 154 -7.66 12.73 -31.69
C LYS A 154 -7.68 13.37 -30.31
N TYR A 155 -7.14 12.66 -29.33
CA TYR A 155 -7.01 13.11 -27.95
C TYR A 155 -5.54 13.33 -27.62
N TYR A 156 -5.25 14.49 -27.05
CA TYR A 156 -3.91 14.92 -26.66
C TYR A 156 -3.90 15.17 -25.17
N PHE A 157 -3.12 14.41 -24.43
CA PHE A 157 -2.91 14.62 -23.01
C PHE A 157 -1.57 15.32 -22.79
N ASN A 158 -1.59 16.44 -22.07
CA ASN A 158 -0.41 17.23 -21.74
C ASN A 158 -0.32 17.39 -20.23
N ALA A 159 0.77 16.89 -19.65
CA ALA A 159 1.02 16.97 -18.23
C ALA A 159 2.11 18.02 -17.93
N TYR A 160 1.79 18.94 -17.05
CA TYR A 160 2.69 19.98 -16.58
C TYR A 160 2.84 19.86 -15.07
N TYR A 161 4.06 19.57 -14.64
CA TYR A 161 4.40 19.56 -13.23
C TYR A 161 5.07 20.87 -12.85
N MET A 162 4.48 21.58 -11.89
CA MET A 162 5.10 22.76 -11.30
C MET A 162 6.23 22.30 -10.37
N TYR A 163 7.45 22.78 -10.62
CA TYR A 163 8.61 22.57 -9.75
C TYR A 163 8.47 23.35 -8.45
N ASN A 164 9.12 22.82 -7.40
CA ASN A 164 9.17 23.27 -5.99
C ASN A 164 8.36 22.38 -5.02
N GLN A 165 8.71 21.09 -4.99
CA GLN A 165 8.14 20.05 -4.12
C GLN A 165 8.07 20.44 -2.63
N TYR A 166 9.01 21.27 -2.15
CA TYR A 166 9.15 21.63 -0.73
C TYR A 166 8.69 23.05 -0.39
N HIS A 167 8.14 23.80 -1.37
CA HIS A 167 7.87 25.24 -1.24
C HIS A 167 9.08 26.08 -0.74
N ASN A 168 10.28 25.51 -0.81
CA ASN A 168 11.49 26.08 -0.24
C ASN A 168 12.31 26.82 -1.27
N ALA A 169 11.78 27.09 -2.46
CA ALA A 169 12.42 27.92 -3.47
C ALA A 169 11.42 28.86 -4.16
N THR A 170 11.89 29.97 -4.71
CA THR A 170 11.09 30.86 -5.57
C THR A 170 10.88 30.22 -6.94
N GLY A 171 9.98 30.77 -7.75
CA GLY A 171 9.79 30.34 -9.15
C GLY A 171 11.04 30.44 -10.04
N GLY A 172 12.10 31.11 -9.58
CA GLY A 172 13.42 31.16 -10.21
C GLY A 172 14.45 30.19 -9.60
N GLY A 173 14.06 29.30 -8.69
CA GLY A 173 14.95 28.32 -8.05
C GLY A 173 15.77 28.83 -6.86
N VAL A 174 15.49 30.04 -6.35
CA VAL A 174 16.20 30.60 -5.18
C VAL A 174 15.59 30.09 -3.88
N HIS A 175 16.37 29.50 -2.99
CA HIS A 175 15.89 28.96 -1.72
C HIS A 175 15.19 30.02 -0.82
N ILE A 176 14.03 29.68 -0.24
CA ILE A 176 13.29 30.47 0.74
C ILE A 176 13.67 29.93 2.13
N PRO A 177 14.36 30.72 2.98
CA PRO A 177 14.79 30.27 4.29
C PRO A 177 13.59 29.99 5.22
N SER A 178 13.67 28.94 6.04
CA SER A 178 12.63 28.59 7.01
C SER A 178 12.59 29.62 8.14
N THR A 179 11.47 30.29 8.34
CA THR A 179 11.23 31.09 9.53
C THR A 179 10.94 30.16 10.71
N SER A 180 11.83 30.18 11.70
CA SER A 180 11.71 29.51 12.99
C SER A 180 10.55 30.04 13.83
#